data_AF-G3AJH7-F1
#
_entry.id   AF-G3AJH7-F1
#
_cell.length_a   1.000
_cell.length_b   1.000
_cell.length_c   1.000
_cell.angle_alpha   90.00
_cell.angle_beta   90.00
_cell.angle_gamma   90.00
#
_symmetry.space_group_name_H-M   'P 1'
#
loop_
_entity.id
_entity.type
_entity.pdbx_description
1 polymer ?
#
loop_
_entity_poly.entity_id
_entity_poly.type
_entity_poly.pdbx_seq_one_letter_code
_entity_poly.pdbx_strand_id
1 'polypeptide(L)' 'MAHENVWFSHPRNYGKGSRQCRHCSSHTGLIRKYGIDLCRQCFREKATDIGFHKYR' A
#
# COMPACT_ATOMS: atom_id res chain seq x y z
N MET A 1 -29.80 10.06 12.13
CA MET A 1 -28.68 9.44 12.89
C MET A 1 -27.40 10.18 12.53
N ALA A 2 -26.77 10.89 13.47
CA ALA A 2 -25.61 11.74 13.16
C ALA A 2 -24.37 10.94 12.69
N HIS A 3 -24.25 9.68 13.12
CA HIS A 3 -23.14 8.79 12.76
C HIS A 3 -23.02 8.54 11.25
N GLU A 4 -24.14 8.38 10.55
CA GLU A 4 -24.12 8.08 9.10
C GLU A 4 -23.57 9.24 8.26
N ASN A 5 -23.82 10.49 8.68
CA ASN A 5 -23.35 11.68 7.98
C ASN A 5 -21.87 12.00 8.25
N VAL A 6 -21.26 11.38 9.26
CA VAL A 6 -19.88 11.68 9.71
C VAL A 6 -18.89 10.58 9.30
N TRP A 7 -19.38 9.36 9.09
CA TRP A 7 -18.56 8.22 8.69
C TRP A 7 -17.82 8.49 7.37
N PHE A 8 -16.49 8.34 7.38
CA PHE A 8 -15.64 8.54 6.20
C PHE A 8 -15.78 9.93 5.52
N SER A 9 -16.23 10.94 6.27
CA SER A 9 -16.46 12.31 5.79
C SER A 9 -15.23 13.00 5.21
N HIS A 10 -14.03 12.62 5.63
CA HIS A 10 -12.78 13.19 5.11
C HIS A 10 -12.30 12.48 3.83
N PRO A 11 -12.12 13.20 2.72
CA PRO A 11 -11.65 12.60 1.46
C PRO A 11 -10.20 12.11 1.60
N ARG A 12 -9.94 10.85 1.20
CA ARG A 12 -8.63 10.21 1.26
C ARG A 12 -8.01 10.07 -0.14
N ASN A 13 -7.98 11.16 -0.90
CA ASN A 13 -7.48 11.16 -2.28
C ASN A 13 -5.94 11.15 -2.35
N TYR A 14 -5.25 11.61 -1.31
CA TYR A 14 -3.80 11.75 -1.27
C TYR A 14 -3.19 11.43 0.10
N GLY A 15 -1.85 11.46 0.19
CA GLY A 15 -1.12 11.14 1.41
C GLY A 15 -0.99 9.63 1.69
N LYS A 16 -0.55 9.28 2.91
CA LYS A 16 -0.30 7.88 3.31
C LYS A 16 -1.61 7.09 3.48
N GLY A 17 -2.65 7.70 4.04
CA GLY A 17 -3.95 7.05 4.27
C GLY A 17 -4.77 6.80 3.00
N SER A 18 -4.38 7.39 1.86
CA SER A 18 -5.04 7.16 0.56
C SER A 18 -4.64 5.85 -0.12
N ARG A 19 -3.50 5.26 0.29
CA ARG A 19 -2.90 4.12 -0.40
C ARG A 19 -2.60 3.02 0.58
N GLN A 20 -2.82 1.79 0.16
CA GLN A 20 -2.56 0.60 0.97
C GLN A 20 -1.81 -0.43 0.13
N CYS A 21 -1.06 -1.30 0.79
CA CYS A 21 -0.44 -2.45 0.17
C CYS A 21 -1.50 -3.34 -0.47
N ARG A 22 -1.27 -3.78 -1.71
CA ARG A 22 -2.17 -4.70 -2.42
C ARG A 22 -2.29 -6.09 -1.76
N HIS A 23 -1.34 -6.47 -0.92
CA HIS A 23 -1.30 -7.80 -0.28
C HIS A 23 -1.77 -7.78 1.18
N CYS A 24 -1.24 -6.87 2.01
CA CYS A 24 -1.51 -6.86 3.45
C CYS A 24 -2.32 -5.65 3.95
N SER A 25 -2.78 -4.78 3.04
CA SER A 25 -3.51 -3.55 3.35
C SER A 25 -2.79 -2.56 4.29
N SER A 26 -1.49 -2.75 4.54
CA SER A 26 -0.69 -1.78 5.31
C SER A 26 -0.52 -0.47 4.56
N HIS A 27 -0.71 0.65 5.25
CA HIS A 27 -0.44 2.00 4.75
C HIS A 27 1.03 2.42 4.89
N THR A 28 1.87 1.59 5.54
CA THR A 28 3.24 1.95 5.91
C THR A 28 4.27 1.22 5.04
N GLY A 29 5.37 1.92 4.72
CA GLY A 29 6.47 1.31 3.95
C GLY A 29 6.08 0.84 2.55
N LEU A 30 5.16 1.55 1.90
CA LEU A 30 4.66 1.22 0.58
C LEU A 30 5.69 1.57 -0.50
N ILE A 31 6.07 0.58 -1.30
CA ILE A 31 6.91 0.72 -2.50
C ILE A 31 5.99 1.01 -3.68
N ARG A 32 6.11 2.23 -4.22
CA ARG A 32 5.23 2.76 -5.28
C ARG A 32 5.87 2.79 -6.66
N LYS A 33 7.17 2.47 -6.74
CA LYS A 33 7.92 2.51 -7.99
C LYS A 33 7.36 1.44 -8.93
N TYR A 34 7.25 1.78 -10.22
CA TYR A 34 6.75 0.89 -11.28
C TYR A 34 5.30 0.40 -11.07
N GLY A 35 4.50 1.07 -10.22
CA GLY A 35 3.11 0.68 -9.98
C GLY A 35 2.96 -0.64 -9.22
N ILE A 36 3.96 -1.04 -8.43
CA ILE A 36 3.94 -2.28 -7.65
C ILE A 36 2.95 -2.20 -6.47
N ASP A 37 2.91 -1.06 -5.77
CA ASP A 37 2.07 -0.79 -4.58
C ASP A 37 2.06 -1.93 -3.54
N LEU A 38 3.26 -2.42 -3.20
CA LEU A 38 3.47 -3.42 -2.15
C LEU A 38 4.20 -2.85 -0.95
N CYS A 39 3.90 -3.38 0.23
CA CYS A 39 4.65 -3.07 1.44
C CYS A 39 6.08 -3.63 1.34
N ARG A 40 7.06 -3.02 2.03
CA ARG A 40 8.46 -3.49 1.98
C ARG A 40 8.68 -4.95 2.43
N GLN A 41 7.82 -5.49 3.30
CA GLN A 41 7.88 -6.89 3.74
C GLN A 41 7.37 -7.81 2.63
N CYS A 42 6.14 -7.53 2.17
CA CYS A 42 5.47 -8.17 1.04
C CYS A 42 6.33 -8.21 -0.22
N PHE A 43 7.01 -7.09 -0.52
CA PHE A 43 7.91 -7.01 -1.66
C PHE A 43 9.11 -7.94 -1.51
N ARG A 44 9.70 -8.08 -0.32
CA ARG A 44 10.82 -9.00 -0.10
C ARG A 44 10.41 -10.46 -0.25
N GLU A 45 9.21 -10.82 0.19
CA GLU A 45 8.66 -12.16 0.04
C GLU A 45 8.37 -12.51 -1.42
N LYS A 46 7.94 -11.52 -2.22
CA LYS A 46 7.54 -11.71 -3.62
C LYS A 46 8.58 -11.25 -4.65
N ALA A 47 9.72 -10.72 -4.22
CA ALA A 47 10.72 -10.13 -5.11
C ALA A 47 11.18 -11.11 -6.19
N THR A 48 11.45 -12.36 -5.80
CA THR A 48 11.88 -13.43 -6.70
C THR A 48 10.81 -13.79 -7.72
N ASP A 49 9.54 -13.90 -7.28
CA ASP A 49 8.41 -14.24 -8.13
C ASP A 49 8.10 -13.13 -9.17
N ILE A 50 8.35 -11.88 -8.78
CA ILE A 50 8.22 -10.72 -9.67
C ILE A 50 9.38 -10.63 -10.68
N GLY A 51 10.49 -11.36 -10.45
CA GLY A 51 11.68 -11.36 -11.30
C GLY A 51 12.78 -10.38 -10.86
N PHE A 52 12.74 -9.88 -9.62
CA PHE A 52 13.86 -9.14 -9.05
C PHE A 52 14.94 -10.08 -8.56
N HIS A 53 16.17 -9.86 -9.01
CA HIS A 53 17.36 -10.60 -8.58
C HIS A 53 18.33 -9.71 -7.80
N LYS A 54 18.91 -10.29 -6.74
CA LYS A 54 19.95 -9.62 -5.94
C LYS A 54 21.31 -9.92 -6.57
N TYR A 55 21.94 -8.90 -7.15
CA TYR A 55 23.26 -9.03 -7.80
C TYR A 55 24.46 -8.76 -6.87
N ARG A 56 24.20 -8.24 -5.66
CA ARG A 56 25.20 -7.99 -4.60
C ARG A 56 24.54 -8.11 -3.24
#